data_AF-A0A1M6MUW7-F1
#
_entry.id   AF-A0A1M6MUW7-F1
#
_cell.length_a   1.000
_cell.length_b   1.000
_cell.length_c   1.000
_cell.angle_alpha   90.00
_cell.angle_beta   90.00
_cell.angle_gamma   90.00
#
_symmetry.space_group_name_H-M   'P 1'
#
loop_
_entity.id
_entity.type
_entity.pdbx_description
1 polymer ?
#
loop_
_entity_poly.entity_id
_entity_poly.type
_entity_poly.pdbx_seq_one_letter_code
_entity_poly.pdbx_strand_id
1 'polypeptide(L)'
;MIRAPPGGNMIGEYKEIDEEKLKVAFKTAYPVQCMAAHGAEDSAITYIGSTRRGNLITDYFQATGGSYWYENRGIRDGKIVSMDVYIFGHEVKKGKKKS
;
A
#
# COMPACT_ATOMS: atom_id res chain seq x y z
N MET A 1 -17.66 8.12 -8.65
CA MET A 1 -16.80 8.78 -7.65
C MET A 1 -16.47 7.76 -6.57
N ILE A 2 -15.26 7.18 -6.58
CA ILE A 2 -14.83 6.28 -5.52
C ILE A 2 -14.07 7.13 -4.51
N ARG A 3 -14.77 7.54 -3.45
CA ARG A 3 -14.16 8.17 -2.26
C ARG A 3 -13.36 7.09 -1.52
N ALA A 4 -12.08 7.34 -1.27
CA ALA A 4 -11.30 6.49 -0.36
C ALA A 4 -11.86 6.62 1.08
N PRO A 5 -12.14 5.52 1.79
CA PRO A 5 -12.61 5.59 3.17
C PRO A 5 -11.42 5.77 4.14
N PRO A 6 -11.62 6.50 5.24
CA PRO A 6 -10.61 6.68 6.26
C PRO A 6 -10.51 5.39 7.10
N GLY A 7 -9.39 4.68 6.99
CA GLY A 7 -9.04 3.61 7.94
C GLY A 7 -9.74 2.26 7.75
N GLY A 8 -10.18 1.91 6.54
CA GLY A 8 -10.83 0.63 6.24
C GLY A 8 -10.07 -0.21 5.22
N ASN A 9 -9.39 -1.26 5.69
CA ASN A 9 -9.08 -2.53 5.01
C ASN A 9 -9.01 -2.49 3.46
N MET A 10 -7.88 -2.05 2.89
CA MET A 10 -7.60 -2.14 1.44
C MET A 10 -7.19 -3.56 0.99
N ILE A 11 -7.68 -4.62 1.63
CA ILE A 11 -7.30 -5.98 1.27
C ILE A 11 -8.10 -6.46 0.05
N GLY A 12 -7.68 -5.98 -1.12
CA GLY A 12 -7.74 -6.84 -2.30
C GLY A 12 -6.92 -8.10 -2.01
N GLU A 13 -7.46 -9.24 -2.43
CA GLU A 13 -6.74 -10.51 -2.43
C GLU A 13 -5.33 -10.32 -3.01
N TYR A 14 -4.36 -11.10 -2.51
CA TYR A 14 -3.03 -11.13 -3.11
C TYR A 14 -3.18 -11.45 -4.60
N LYS A 15 -2.71 -10.55 -5.44
CA LYS A 15 -2.68 -10.72 -6.89
C LYS A 15 -1.27 -10.43 -7.33
N GLU A 16 -0.60 -11.39 -7.94
CA GLU A 16 0.74 -11.18 -8.47
C GLU A 16 0.73 -10.06 -9.52
N ILE A 17 1.65 -9.11 -9.36
CA ILE A 17 1.82 -8.01 -10.31
C ILE A 17 2.49 -8.51 -11.59
N ASP A 18 2.06 -7.94 -12.72
CA ASP A 18 2.70 -8.16 -14.01
C ASP A 18 4.16 -7.68 -14.03
N GLU A 19 5.04 -8.43 -14.69
CA GLU A 19 6.49 -8.18 -14.66
C GLU A 19 6.88 -6.81 -15.25
N GLU A 20 6.19 -6.35 -16.30
CA GLU A 20 6.47 -5.05 -16.92
C GLU A 20 6.08 -3.91 -15.98
N LYS A 21 4.91 -4.03 -15.35
CA LYS A 21 4.44 -3.07 -14.35
C LYS A 21 5.34 -3.05 -13.12
N LEU A 22 5.80 -4.21 -12.68
CA LEU A 22 6.73 -4.33 -11.56
C LEU A 22 8.05 -3.63 -11.84
N LYS A 23 8.64 -3.80 -13.04
CA LYS A 23 9.90 -3.13 -13.39
C LYS A 23 9.83 -1.60 -13.28
N VAL A 24 8.70 -1.01 -13.64
CA VAL A 24 8.47 0.43 -13.55
C VAL A 24 8.17 0.85 -12.12
N ALA A 25 7.22 0.17 -11.47
CA ALA A 25 6.80 0.48 -10.10
C ALA A 25 7.97 0.31 -9.11
N PHE A 26 8.74 -0.77 -9.21
CA PHE A 26 9.88 -1.02 -8.31
C PHE A 26 10.94 0.08 -8.35
N LYS A 27 11.13 0.75 -9.50
CA LYS A 27 12.12 1.83 -9.66
C LYS A 27 11.61 3.20 -9.20
N THR A 28 10.30 3.42 -9.22
CA THR A 28 9.72 4.77 -9.14
C THR A 28 8.66 4.93 -8.06
N ALA A 29 8.24 3.84 -7.43
CA ALA A 29 7.16 3.88 -6.46
C ALA A 29 7.62 4.48 -5.12
N TYR A 30 6.77 5.33 -4.58
CA TYR A 30 6.93 5.91 -3.25
C TYR A 30 6.01 5.21 -2.24
N PRO A 31 6.34 5.24 -0.94
CA PRO A 31 5.42 4.74 0.08
C PRO A 31 4.10 5.52 0.03
N VAL A 32 2.95 4.84 0.10
CA VAL A 32 1.61 5.46 0.18
C VAL A 32 1.53 6.49 1.33
N GLN A 33 2.27 6.26 2.41
CA GLN A 33 2.33 7.17 3.57
C GLN A 33 2.92 8.55 3.24
N CYS A 34 3.70 8.65 2.15
CA CYS A 34 4.30 9.89 1.69
C CYS A 34 3.41 10.65 0.69
N MET A 35 2.24 10.12 0.29
CA MET A 35 1.38 10.76 -0.71
C MET A 35 1.04 12.22 -0.36
N ALA A 36 0.75 12.52 0.90
CA ALA A 36 0.48 13.88 1.35
C ALA A 36 1.68 14.82 1.15
N ALA A 37 2.90 14.36 1.42
CA ALA A 37 4.12 15.14 1.19
C ALA A 37 4.38 15.40 -0.30
N HIS A 38 3.86 14.56 -1.18
CA HIS A 38 3.93 14.70 -2.63
C HIS A 38 2.71 15.42 -3.24
N GLY A 39 1.84 16.02 -2.41
CA GLY A 39 0.62 16.70 -2.89
C GLY A 39 -0.41 15.78 -3.53
N ALA A 40 -0.32 14.47 -3.25
CA ALA A 40 -1.15 13.43 -3.85
C ALA A 40 -2.17 12.84 -2.86
N GLU A 41 -2.42 13.48 -1.71
CA GLU A 41 -3.33 12.95 -0.67
C GLU A 41 -4.73 12.61 -1.18
N ASP A 42 -5.26 13.40 -2.11
CA ASP A 42 -6.57 13.21 -2.73
C ASP A 42 -6.51 12.44 -4.06
N SER A 43 -5.32 12.02 -4.50
CA SER A 43 -5.19 11.27 -5.75
C SER A 43 -5.75 9.87 -5.62
N ALA A 44 -6.66 9.53 -6.53
CA ALA A 44 -7.13 8.15 -6.65
C ALA A 44 -5.97 7.25 -7.10
N ILE A 45 -5.73 6.19 -6.35
CA ILE A 45 -4.77 5.14 -6.68
C ILE A 45 -5.50 3.83 -6.96
N THR A 46 -5.04 3.11 -7.99
CA THR A 46 -5.59 1.82 -8.41
C THR A 46 -4.59 0.73 -8.06
N TYR A 47 -5.04 -0.33 -7.40
CA TYR A 47 -4.22 -1.50 -7.13
C TYR A 47 -3.86 -2.23 -8.43
N ILE A 48 -2.57 -2.48 -8.64
CA ILE A 48 -2.04 -3.10 -9.86
C ILE A 48 -1.42 -4.49 -9.61
N GLY A 49 -1.33 -4.90 -8.35
CA GLY A 49 -0.83 -6.22 -7.91
C GLY A 49 0.21 -6.09 -6.81
N SER A 50 0.79 -7.23 -6.43
CA SER A 50 1.71 -7.37 -5.32
C SER A 50 2.87 -8.30 -5.66
N THR A 51 3.97 -8.13 -4.95
CA THR A 51 5.03 -9.15 -4.85
C THR A 51 5.03 -9.78 -3.46
N ARG A 52 5.49 -11.02 -3.37
CA ARG A 52 5.70 -11.72 -2.11
C ARG A 52 7.17 -12.10 -1.93
N ARG A 53 7.72 -11.79 -0.75
CA ARG A 53 9.05 -12.24 -0.32
C ARG A 53 8.97 -12.83 1.08
N GLY A 54 8.90 -14.15 1.15
CA GLY A 54 8.68 -14.87 2.41
C GLY A 54 7.32 -14.50 3.03
N ASN A 55 7.37 -13.88 4.21
CA ASN A 55 6.19 -13.40 4.94
C ASN A 55 5.90 -11.91 4.70
N LEU A 56 6.57 -11.28 3.74
CA LEU A 56 6.31 -9.89 3.35
C LEU A 56 5.56 -9.86 2.02
N ILE A 57 4.51 -9.04 1.95
CA ILE A 57 3.79 -8.69 0.73
C ILE A 57 4.03 -7.21 0.48
N THR A 58 4.42 -6.85 -0.74
CA THR A 58 4.51 -5.46 -1.19
C THR A 58 3.43 -5.23 -2.23
N ASP A 59 2.45 -4.40 -1.90
CA ASP A 59 1.35 -4.03 -2.77
C ASP A 59 1.72 -2.77 -3.56
N TYR A 60 1.42 -2.78 -4.85
CA TYR A 60 1.69 -1.67 -5.74
C TYR A 60 0.40 -1.06 -6.25
N PHE A 61 0.42 0.26 -6.37
CA PHE A 61 -0.68 1.07 -6.85
C PHE A 61 -0.21 2.06 -7.91
N GLN A 62 -1.11 2.40 -8.82
CA GLN A 62 -0.88 3.42 -9.83
C GLN A 62 -1.90 4.55 -9.65
N ALA A 63 -1.42 5.78 -9.53
CA ALA A 63 -2.26 6.97 -9.55
C ALA A 63 -2.71 7.29 -10.98
N THR A 64 -3.85 7.98 -11.12
CA THR A 64 -4.34 8.45 -12.42
C THR A 64 -3.32 9.34 -13.16
N GLY A 65 -2.44 10.04 -12.43
CA GLY A 65 -1.36 10.85 -12.99
C GLY A 65 -0.10 10.08 -13.42
N GLY A 66 -0.11 8.74 -13.37
CA GLY A 66 1.02 7.90 -13.77
C GLY A 66 2.08 7.67 -12.67
N SER A 67 1.93 8.28 -11.50
CA SER A 67 2.78 8.00 -10.34
C SER A 67 2.51 6.61 -9.76
N TYR A 68 3.55 5.98 -9.22
CA TYR A 68 3.45 4.68 -8.58
C TYR A 68 3.60 4.81 -7.07
N TRP A 69 2.87 3.97 -6.35
CA TRP A 69 2.88 3.92 -4.90
C TRP A 69 2.99 2.48 -4.43
N TYR A 70 3.53 2.28 -3.23
CA TYR A 70 3.54 0.97 -2.61
C TYR A 70 3.18 1.01 -1.13
N GLU A 71 2.64 -0.11 -0.64
CA GLU A 71 2.42 -0.39 0.77
C GLU A 71 2.94 -1.79 1.08
N ASN A 72 3.37 -2.01 2.33
CA ASN A 72 3.80 -3.33 2.79
C ASN A 72 2.76 -3.93 3.72
N ARG A 73 2.53 -5.24 3.57
CA ARG A 73 1.75 -6.09 4.46
C ARG A 73 2.58 -7.29 4.91
N GLY A 74 2.24 -7.84 6.06
CA GLY A 74 2.89 -9.04 6.59
C GLY A 74 1.97 -10.26 6.51
N ILE A 75 2.56 -11.45 6.54
CA ILE A 75 1.85 -12.71 6.74
C ILE A 75 2.20 -13.21 8.15
N ARG A 76 1.20 -13.32 9.01
CA ARG A 76 1.32 -13.84 10.37
C ARG A 76 0.27 -14.90 10.62
N ASP A 77 0.68 -16.07 11.11
CA ASP A 77 -0.21 -17.21 11.35
C ASP A 77 -1.09 -17.57 10.13
N GLY A 78 -0.50 -17.49 8.93
CA GLY A 78 -1.18 -17.74 7.65
C GLY A 78 -2.14 -16.64 7.19
N LYS A 79 -2.28 -15.54 7.93
CA LYS A 79 -3.17 -14.42 7.61
C LYS A 79 -2.38 -13.20 7.16
N ILE A 80 -2.92 -12.50 6.16
CA ILE A 80 -2.39 -11.20 5.74
C ILE A 80 -2.80 -10.16 6.79
N VAL A 81 -1.82 -9.43 7.30
CA VAL A 81 -1.98 -8.37 8.31
C VAL A 81 -1.28 -7.10 7.84
N SER A 82 -1.65 -5.95 8.40
CA SER A 82 -0.91 -4.71 8.16
C SER A 82 0.53 -4.82 8.66
N MET A 83 1.44 -3.99 8.14
CA MET A 83 2.83 -4.00 8.59
C MET A 83 2.98 -3.63 10.07
N ASP A 84 2.10 -2.76 10.60
CA ASP A 84 2.11 -2.39 12.01
C ASP A 84 1.79 -3.61 12.90
N VAL A 85 0.76 -4.39 12.54
CA VAL A 85 0.44 -5.65 13.25
C VAL A 85 1.55 -6.68 13.07
N TYR A 86 2.17 -6.74 11.88
CA TYR A 86 3.27 -7.66 11.61
C TYR A 86 4.49 -7.39 12.52
N ILE A 87 4.89 -6.12 12.67
CA ILE A 87 6.05 -5.70 13.47
C ILE A 87 5.72 -5.68 14.97
N PHE A 88 4.61 -5.06 15.36
CA PHE A 88 4.30 -4.76 16.76
C PHE A 88 3.32 -5.73 17.42
N GLY A 89 2.69 -6.61 16.64
CA GLY A 89 1.67 -7.56 17.14
C GLY A 89 0.32 -6.92 17.48
N HIS A 90 0.16 -5.60 17.27
CA HIS A 90 -1.08 -4.86 17.49
C HIS A 90 -1.17 -3.68 16.52
N GLU A 91 -2.38 -3.15 16.31
CA GLU A 91 -2.57 -1.95 15.49
C GLU A 91 -2.03 -0.71 16.20
N VAL A 92 -1.15 0.03 15.52
CA VAL A 92 -0.65 1.31 16.02
C VAL A 92 -1.52 2.42 15.46
N LYS A 93 -2.24 3.14 16.34
CA LYS A 93 -2.99 4.33 15.93
C LYS A 93 -2.00 5.42 15.53
N LYS A 94 -1.89 5.69 14.23
CA LYS A 94 -1.20 6.89 13.73
C LYS A 94 -1.96 8.11 14.26
N GLY A 95 -1.42 8.77 15.28
CA GLY A 95 -2.02 9.95 15.88
C GLY A 95 -2.23 11.02 14.81
N LYS A 96 -3.47 11.45 14.60
CA LYS A 96 -3.75 12.67 13.82
C LYS A 96 -3.02 13.83 14.52
N LYS A 97 -1.96 14.36 13.90
CA LYS A 97 -1.45 15.68 14.29
C LYS A 97 -2.58 16.67 14.03
N LYS A 98 -3.10 17.28 15.11
CA LYS A 98 -3.92 18.48 15.01
C LYS A 98 -2.99 19.59 14.50
N SER A 99 -3.15 19.98 13.24
CA SER A 99 -2.79 21.33 12.78
C SER A 99 -4.02 22.22 12.88
#